data_AF-A0A483UX61-F1
#
_entry.id   AF-A0A483UX61-F1
#
_cell.length_a   1.000
_cell.length_b   1.000
_cell.length_c   1.000
_cell.angle_alpha   90.00
_cell.angle_beta   90.00
_cell.angle_gamma   90.00
#
_symmetry.space_group_name_H-M   'P 1'
#
loop_
_entity.id
_entity.type
_entity.pdbx_description
1 polymer ?
#
loop_
_entity_poly.entity_id
_entity_poly.type
_entity_poly.pdbx_seq_one_letter_code
_entity_poly.pdbx_strand_id
1 'polypeptide(L)'
;MTDKDGDWTISTQGKEGPTGMEYLVGFPSKEFINTNNSYGYGCGCILSEASKESKEITRIFNFKALPLRVCKTDPSLREKTEEIENVMNDN
;
A
#
# COMPACT_ATOMS: atom_id res chain seq x y z
N MET A 1 -3.41 -2.30 -1.55
CA MET A 1 -2.03 -2.08 -2.04
C MET A 1 -2.09 -2.17 -3.54
N THR A 2 -1.44 -1.25 -4.26
CA THR A 2 -1.48 -1.23 -5.73
C THR A 2 -0.05 -1.39 -6.24
N ASP A 3 0.15 -2.32 -7.16
CA ASP A 3 1.37 -2.47 -7.94
C ASP A 3 1.04 -2.54 -9.44
N LYS A 4 2.05 -2.78 -10.29
CA LYS A 4 1.86 -2.90 -11.74
C LYS A 4 0.92 -4.04 -12.18
N ASP A 5 0.65 -5.00 -11.31
CA ASP A 5 -0.19 -6.18 -11.57
C ASP A 5 -1.62 -6.01 -11.00
N GLY A 6 -1.89 -4.88 -10.33
CA GLY A 6 -3.19 -4.41 -9.89
C GLY A 6 -3.30 -4.20 -8.39
N ASP A 7 -4.53 -4.29 -7.90
CA ASP A 7 -4.84 -4.09 -6.49
C ASP A 7 -4.83 -5.40 -5.71
N TRP A 8 -4.28 -5.33 -4.50
CA TRP A 8 -4.15 -6.43 -3.56
C TRP A 8 -4.66 -6.02 -2.18
N THR A 9 -5.50 -6.87 -1.59
CA THR A 9 -5.98 -6.72 -0.22
C THR A 9 -4.99 -7.38 0.73
N ILE A 10 -4.48 -6.62 1.71
CA ILE A 10 -3.63 -7.17 2.77
C ILE A 10 -4.51 -7.69 3.91
N SER A 11 -5.43 -6.88 4.41
CA SER A 11 -6.36 -7.25 5.47
C SER A 11 -7.59 -6.36 5.43
N THR A 12 -8.71 -6.87 5.93
CA THR A 12 -9.98 -6.15 6.07
C THR A 12 -10.37 -6.16 7.54
N GLN A 13 -10.86 -5.03 8.05
CA GLN A 13 -11.30 -4.92 9.44
C GLN A 13 -12.32 -6.03 9.78
N GLY A 14 -12.10 -6.71 10.91
CA GLY A 14 -12.93 -7.82 11.38
C GLY A 14 -12.64 -9.18 10.73
N LYS A 15 -11.66 -9.28 9.83
CA LYS A 15 -11.15 -10.56 9.30
C LYS A 15 -9.76 -10.86 9.83
N GLU A 16 -9.42 -12.14 9.92
CA GLU A 16 -8.04 -12.57 10.18
C GLU A 16 -7.12 -12.09 9.04
N GLY A 17 -5.99 -11.49 9.41
CA GLY A 17 -4.98 -11.05 8.46
C GLY A 17 -4.04 -12.18 8.01
N PRO A 18 -3.19 -11.95 7.01
CA PRO A 18 -2.19 -12.92 6.57
C PRO A 18 -1.17 -13.20 7.66
N THR A 19 -0.45 -14.32 7.54
CA THR A 19 0.74 -14.55 8.35
C THR A 19 1.81 -13.48 8.04
N GLY A 20 2.55 -13.00 9.04
CA GLY A 20 3.65 -12.04 8.84
C GLY A 20 3.25 -10.57 8.90
N MET A 21 2.07 -10.25 9.45
CA MET A 21 1.63 -8.85 9.64
C MET A 21 2.63 -8.02 10.47
N GLU A 22 3.39 -8.66 11.37
CA GLU A 22 4.43 -8.05 12.18
C GLU A 22 5.58 -7.43 11.36
N TYR A 23 5.76 -7.81 10.10
CA TYR A 23 6.76 -7.20 9.21
C TYR A 23 6.33 -5.82 8.68
N LEU A 24 5.04 -5.47 8.77
CA LEU A 24 4.52 -4.18 8.33
C LEU A 24 4.80 -3.09 9.38
N VAL A 25 6.06 -2.68 9.47
CA VAL A 25 6.57 -1.71 10.48
C VAL A 25 6.16 -0.25 10.26
N GLY A 26 5.26 0.03 9.31
CA GLY A 26 4.79 1.37 8.97
C GLY A 26 5.77 2.18 8.10
N PHE A 27 5.40 3.43 7.83
CA PHE A 27 6.16 4.35 6.99
C PHE A 27 6.79 5.47 7.84
N PRO A 28 7.99 5.98 7.48
CA PRO A 28 8.51 7.21 8.05
C PRO A 28 7.51 8.36 7.87
N SER A 29 7.39 9.27 8.84
CA SER A 29 6.36 10.34 8.82
C SER A 29 6.36 11.20 7.56
N LYS A 30 7.53 11.45 6.96
CA LYS A 30 7.66 12.22 5.70
C LYS A 30 7.29 11.43 4.44
N GLU A 31 7.24 10.11 4.53
CA GLU A 31 6.90 9.19 3.44
C GLU A 31 5.49 8.59 3.61
N PHE A 32 4.69 9.17 4.50
CA PHE A 32 3.30 8.83 4.74
C PHE A 32 2.44 10.08 4.61
N ILE A 33 1.44 10.02 3.73
CA ILE A 33 0.47 11.09 3.57
C ILE A 33 -0.80 10.69 4.32
N ASN A 34 -1.13 11.45 5.36
CA ASN A 34 -2.36 11.25 6.12
C ASN A 34 -3.56 11.73 5.30
N THR A 35 -4.55 10.87 5.11
CA THR A 35 -5.80 11.19 4.40
C THR A 35 -6.96 11.46 5.36
N ASN A 36 -6.95 10.83 6.54
CA ASN A 36 -7.91 11.10 7.63
C ASN A 36 -7.49 10.38 8.91
N ASN A 37 -7.25 11.11 10.00
CA ASN A 37 -6.89 10.58 11.33
C ASN A 37 -5.80 9.50 11.29
N SER A 38 -6.19 8.22 11.25
CA SER A 38 -5.31 7.05 11.23
C SER A 38 -5.14 6.41 9.83
N TYR A 39 -5.78 6.98 8.81
CA TYR A 39 -5.71 6.53 7.42
C TYR A 39 -4.75 7.39 6.62
N GLY A 40 -4.15 6.77 5.62
CA GLY A 40 -3.22 7.44 4.72
C GLY A 40 -2.58 6.45 3.76
N TYR A 41 -1.63 6.95 2.98
CA TYR A 41 -0.90 6.13 2.02
C TYR A 41 0.61 6.40 2.08
N GLY A 42 1.37 5.39 1.67
CA GLY A 42 2.82 5.41 1.55
C GLY A 42 3.27 4.59 0.35
N CYS A 43 4.57 4.62 0.05
CA CYS A 43 5.17 3.83 -1.02
C CYS A 43 6.09 2.76 -0.44
N GLY A 44 5.99 1.50 -0.87
CA GLY A 44 6.80 0.41 -0.32
C GLY A 44 6.87 -0.82 -1.22
N CYS A 45 7.83 -1.68 -0.93
CA CYS A 45 7.92 -3.03 -1.50
C CYS A 45 7.56 -4.06 -0.44
N ILE A 46 6.80 -5.06 -0.84
CA ILE A 46 6.48 -6.23 -0.02
C ILE A 46 7.05 -7.48 -0.69
N LEU A 47 7.61 -8.38 0.10
CA LEU A 47 7.88 -9.75 -0.32
C LEU A 47 6.79 -10.62 0.29
N SER A 48 5.95 -11.23 -0.55
CA SER A 48 4.75 -11.93 -0.11
C SER A 48 4.34 -13.09 -1.03
N GLU A 49 3.46 -13.94 -0.51
CA GLU A 49 2.59 -14.82 -1.29
C GLU A 49 1.21 -14.15 -1.45
N ALA A 50 0.60 -14.33 -2.61
CA ALA A 50 -0.71 -13.76 -2.93
C ALA A 50 -1.58 -14.73 -3.74
N SER A 51 -2.88 -14.74 -3.45
CA SER A 51 -3.89 -15.40 -4.26
C SER A 51 -4.29 -14.49 -5.42
N LYS A 52 -4.00 -14.91 -6.66
CA LYS A 52 -4.41 -14.17 -7.86
C LYS A 52 -5.92 -14.18 -8.09
N GLU A 53 -6.60 -15.24 -7.62
CA GLU A 53 -8.05 -15.43 -7.75
C GLU A 53 -8.80 -14.47 -6.82
N SER A 54 -8.44 -14.44 -5.54
CA SER A 54 -9.09 -13.56 -4.55
C SER A 54 -8.47 -12.17 -4.44
N LYS A 55 -7.31 -11.93 -5.08
CA LYS A 55 -6.53 -10.69 -4.97
C LYS A 55 -6.13 -10.36 -3.53
N GLU A 56 -5.83 -11.38 -2.74
CA GLU A 56 -5.45 -11.26 -1.33
C GLU A 56 -4.00 -11.68 -1.10
N ILE A 57 -3.28 -10.92 -0.28
CA ILE A 57 -1.99 -11.34 0.26
C ILE A 57 -2.25 -12.40 1.34
N THR A 58 -1.59 -13.56 1.24
CA THR A 58 -1.80 -14.69 2.17
C THR A 58 -0.67 -14.84 3.18
N ARG A 59 0.54 -14.39 2.83
CA ARG A 59 1.72 -14.38 3.71
C ARG A 59 2.67 -13.25 3.36
N ILE A 60 3.25 -12.63 4.38
CA ILE A 60 4.24 -11.56 4.26
C ILE A 60 5.56 -12.09 4.83
N PHE A 61 6.63 -11.92 4.06
CA PHE A 61 7.99 -12.30 4.47
C PHE A 61 8.83 -11.08 4.83
N ASN A 62 8.57 -9.94 4.19
CA ASN A 62 9.30 -8.71 4.44
C ASN A 62 8.53 -7.51 3.89
N PHE A 63 8.82 -6.33 4.44
CA PHE A 63 8.34 -5.05 3.95
C PHE A 63 9.44 -4.00 4.04
N LYS A 64 9.49 -3.15 3.03
CA LYS A 64 10.40 -2.02 2.97
C LYS A 64 9.65 -0.77 2.55
N ALA A 65 9.56 0.20 3.46
CA ALA A 65 9.15 1.55 3.12
C ALA A 65 10.13 2.18 2.11
N LEU A 66 9.59 2.84 1.11
CA LEU A 66 10.32 3.56 0.07
C LEU A 66 9.94 5.05 0.10
N PRO A 67 10.77 5.92 -0.48
CA PRO A 67 10.38 7.30 -0.69
C PRO A 67 9.12 7.40 -1.57
N LEU A 68 8.16 8.24 -1.20
CA LEU A 68 6.90 8.44 -1.93
C LEU A 68 7.12 8.73 -3.42
N ARG A 69 8.19 9.48 -3.73
CA ARG A 69 8.55 9.82 -5.12
C ARG A 69 8.70 8.59 -6.01
N VAL A 70 9.08 7.42 -5.46
CA VAL A 70 9.25 6.20 -6.25
C VAL A 70 7.92 5.83 -6.90
N CYS A 71 6.86 5.68 -6.11
CA CYS A 71 5.52 5.34 -6.63
C CYS A 71 4.95 6.46 -7.51
N LYS A 72 5.16 7.74 -7.16
CA LYS A 72 4.67 8.88 -7.97
C LYS A 72 5.32 8.97 -9.36
N THR A 73 6.55 8.48 -9.50
CA THR A 73 7.26 8.49 -10.79
C THR A 73 7.20 7.15 -11.53
N ASP A 74 6.60 6.13 -10.93
CA ASP A 74 6.41 4.83 -11.58
C ASP A 74 5.29 4.95 -12.62
N PRO A 75 5.55 4.73 -13.92
CA PRO A 75 4.52 4.86 -14.96
C PRO A 75 3.31 3.95 -14.77
N SER A 76 3.49 2.79 -14.13
CA SER A 76 2.40 1.84 -13.86
C SER A 76 1.53 2.27 -12.69
N LEU A 77 1.99 3.21 -11.86
CA LEU A 77 1.29 3.68 -10.66
C LEU A 77 0.91 5.16 -10.69
N ARG A 78 1.46 5.93 -11.65
CA ARG A 78 1.33 7.39 -11.69
C ARG A 78 -0.13 7.84 -11.68
N GLU A 79 -0.97 7.26 -12.53
CA GLU A 79 -2.40 7.60 -12.59
C GLU A 79 -3.09 7.40 -11.24
N LYS A 80 -2.80 6.30 -10.54
CA LYS A 80 -3.36 5.99 -9.22
C LYS A 80 -2.87 6.97 -8.15
N THR A 81 -1.59 7.36 -8.20
CA THR A 81 -1.07 8.37 -7.27
C THR A 81 -1.67 9.75 -7.51
N GLU A 82 -1.89 10.15 -8.77
CA GLU A 82 -2.54 11.42 -9.12
C GLU A 82 -4.01 11.44 -8.71
N GLU A 83 -4.75 10.34 -8.91
CA GLU A 83 -6.14 10.17 -8.46
C GLU A 83 -6.29 10.41 -6.95
N ILE A 84 -5.44 9.77 -6.14
CA ILE A 84 -5.46 9.94 -4.67
C ILE A 84 -5.17 11.38 -4.27
N GLU A 85 -4.18 12.03 -4.89
CA GLU A 85 -3.82 13.41 -4.57
C GLU A 85 -4.92 14.41 -4.96
N ASN A 86 -5.58 14.21 -6.09
CA ASN A 86 -6.69 15.07 -6.51
C ASN A 86 -7.87 14.99 -5.54
N VAL A 87 -8.26 13.77 -5.14
CA VAL A 87 -9.32 13.57 -4.14
C VAL A 87 -8.97 14.26 -2.81
N MET A 88 -7.70 14.27 -2.41
CA MET A 88 -7.28 14.96 -1.20
C MET A 88 -7.31 16.49 -1.32
N ASN A 89 -7.09 17.05 -2.51
CA ASN A 89 -7.08 18.50 -2.72
C ASN A 89 -8.50 19.10 -2.87
N ASP A 90 -9.49 18.26 -3.18
CA ASP A 90 -10.90 18.66 -3.30
C ASP A 90 -11.66 18.66 -1.96
N ASN A 91 -11.01 18.25 -0.86
CA ASN A 91 -11.54 18.24 0.51
C ASN A 91 -10.87 19.30 1.41
#